data_AF-A0A353LPZ7-F1
#
_entry.id   AF-A0A353LPZ7-F1
#
_cell.length_a   1.000
_cell.length_b   1.000
_cell.length_c   1.000
_cell.angle_alpha   90.00
_cell.angle_beta   90.00
_cell.angle_gamma   90.00
#
_symmetry.space_group_name_H-M   'P 1'
#
loop_
_entity.id
_entity.type
_entity.pdbx_description
1 polymer ?
#
loop_
_entity_poly.entity_id
_entity_poly.type
_entity_poly.pdbx_seq_one_letter_code
_entity_poly.pdbx_strand_id
1 'polypeptide(L)' 'DNFQVFLREMRVEDLRGSAGMIRLKEELLRRVNISVQPIEVQDILFKEMLVQ' A
#
# COMPACT_ATOMS: atom_id res chain seq x y z
N ASP A 1 9.22 -7.90 6.09
CA ASP A 1 9.19 -8.01 4.61
C ASP A 1 7.81 -8.16 3.94
N ASN A 2 6.71 -7.88 4.65
CA ASN A 2 5.34 -8.17 4.14
C ASN A 2 4.84 -7.17 3.08
N PHE A 3 5.36 -5.93 3.06
CA PHE A 3 5.00 -4.89 2.07
C PHE A 3 5.55 -5.20 0.69
N GLN A 4 6.82 -5.60 0.64
CA GLN A 4 7.55 -5.82 -0.60
C GLN A 4 6.96 -6.99 -1.38
N VAL A 5 6.51 -8.04 -0.68
CA VAL A 5 5.81 -9.16 -1.32
C VAL A 5 4.48 -8.70 -1.92
N PHE A 6 3.65 -7.99 -1.13
CA PHE A 6 2.37 -7.50 -1.62
C PHE A 6 2.51 -6.61 -2.87
N LEU A 7 3.47 -5.68 -2.87
CA LEU A 7 3.69 -4.78 -4.02
C LEU A 7 4.18 -5.52 -5.28
N ARG A 8 4.95 -6.61 -5.13
CA ARG A 8 5.40 -7.42 -6.27
C ARG A 8 4.29 -8.25 -6.90
N GLU A 9 3.29 -8.64 -6.12
CA GLU A 9 2.16 -9.43 -6.59
C GLU A 9 1.08 -8.57 -7.27
N MET A 10 1.10 -7.25 -7.06
CA MET A 10 0.18 -6.34 -7.71
C MET A 10 0.44 -6.23 -9.21
N ARG A 11 -0.65 -6.15 -9.96
CA ARG A 11 -0.60 -5.89 -11.39
C ARG A 11 -0.91 -4.43 -11.67
N VAL A 12 -0.41 -3.92 -12.80
CA VAL A 12 -0.68 -2.54 -13.23
C VAL A 12 -2.19 -2.27 -13.37
N GLU A 13 -2.95 -3.29 -13.76
CA GLU A 13 -4.41 -3.25 -13.84
C GLU A 13 -5.10 -2.99 -12.49
N ASP A 14 -4.52 -3.45 -11.37
CA ASP A 14 -5.05 -3.24 -10.02
C ASP A 14 -4.95 -1.78 -9.57
N LEU A 15 -4.02 -1.02 -10.18
CA LEU A 15 -3.76 0.39 -9.91
C LEU A 15 -4.52 1.35 -10.82
N ARG A 16 -5.34 0.84 -11.77
CA ARG A 16 -6.06 1.72 -12.69
C ARG A 16 -7.17 2.47 -11.97
N GLY A 17 -7.10 3.80 -12.07
CA GLY A 17 -8.11 4.72 -11.52
C GLY A 17 -7.97 4.95 -10.01
N SER A 18 -8.81 5.85 -9.48
CA SER A 18 -8.78 6.24 -8.07
C SER A 18 -9.10 5.09 -7.11
N ALA A 19 -9.99 4.17 -7.50
CA ALA A 19 -10.37 3.02 -6.69
C ALA A 19 -9.20 2.04 -6.44
N GLY A 20 -8.33 1.82 -7.43
CA GLY A 20 -7.13 1.01 -7.27
C GLY A 20 -6.16 1.61 -6.24
N MET A 21 -5.91 2.92 -6.37
CA MET A 21 -5.02 3.65 -5.47
C MET A 21 -5.55 3.72 -4.04
N ILE A 22 -6.86 3.86 -3.84
CA ILE A 22 -7.47 3.84 -2.50
C ILE A 22 -7.28 2.46 -1.85
N ARG A 23 -7.57 1.37 -2.59
CA ARG A 23 -7.38 0.00 -2.06
C ARG A 23 -5.91 -0.27 -1.69
N LEU A 24 -4.97 0.17 -2.53
CA LEU A 24 -3.55 0.09 -2.23
C LEU A 24 -3.22 0.83 -0.91
N LYS A 25 -3.71 2.05 -0.76
CA LYS A 25 -3.49 2.87 0.44
C LYS A 25 -3.99 2.18 1.71
N GLU A 26 -5.21 1.67 1.68
CA GLU A 26 -5.83 0.96 2.81
C GLU A 26 -5.07 -0.31 3.19
N GLU A 27 -4.68 -1.11 2.18
CA GLU A 27 -3.93 -2.35 2.40
C GLU A 27 -2.56 -2.09 3.04
N LEU A 28 -1.83 -1.10 2.53
CA LEU A 28 -0.54 -0.72 3.10
C LEU A 28 -0.71 -0.16 4.52
N LEU A 29 -1.70 0.70 4.76
CA LEU A 29 -1.94 1.27 6.08
C LEU A 29 -2.22 0.17 7.11
N ARG A 30 -3.04 -0.83 6.75
CA ARG A 30 -3.33 -1.98 7.61
C ARG A 30 -2.08 -2.79 7.92
N ARG A 31 -1.27 -3.10 6.90
CA ARG A 31 -0.05 -3.89 7.07
C ARG A 31 1.02 -3.16 7.89
N VAL A 32 1.14 -1.84 7.73
CA VAL A 32 2.04 -1.00 8.53
C VAL A 32 1.66 -1.11 9.98
N ASN A 33 0.41 -0.85 10.32
CA ASN A 33 -0.08 -0.92 11.69
C ASN A 33 0.17 -2.29 12.35
N ILE A 34 -0.02 -3.39 11.63
CA ILE A 34 0.30 -4.74 12.15
C ILE A 34 1.81 -4.89 12.42
N SER A 35 2.66 -4.33 11.56
CA SER A 35 4.11 -4.50 11.63
C SER A 35 4.79 -3.63 12.70
N VAL A 36 4.18 -2.50 13.07
CA VAL A 36 4.78 -1.51 13.98
C VAL A 36 4.11 -1.45 15.36
N GLN A 37 3.28 -2.45 15.70
CA GLN A 37 2.63 -2.50 17.01
C GLN A 37 3.65 -2.34 18.16
N PRO A 38 3.32 -1.55 19.20
CA PRO A 38 2.01 -0.97 19.50
C PRO A 38 1.75 0.42 18.88
N ILE A 39 2.60 0.91 17.97
CA ILE A 39 2.47 2.24 17.37
C ILE A 39 1.30 2.25 16.38
N GLU A 40 0.45 3.28 16.45
CA GLU A 40 -0.63 3.50 15.50
C GLU A 40 -0.18 4.47 14.40
N VAL A 41 -0.32 4.03 13.15
CA VAL A 41 -0.08 4.83 11.95
C VAL A 41 -1.42 5.22 11.35
N GLN A 42 -1.65 6.52 11.20
CA GLN A 42 -2.94 7.05 10.77
C GLN A 42 -3.05 7.22 9.26
N ASP A 43 -1.92 7.46 8.57
CA ASP A 43 -1.95 7.67 7.13
C ASP A 43 -0.64 7.34 6.41
N ILE A 44 -0.74 7.14 5.10
CA ILE A 44 0.38 6.94 4.16
C ILE A 44 0.27 7.95 3.03
N LEU A 45 1.37 8.65 2.76
CA LEU A 45 1.53 9.55 1.62
C LEU A 45 2.36 8.86 0.53
N PHE A 46 1.77 8.66 -0.63
CA PHE A 46 2.50 8.31 -1.84
C PHE A 46 3.07 9.59 -2.46
N LYS A 47 4.40 9.72 -2.50
CA LYS A 47 5.07 10.86 -3.14
C LYS A 47 5.23 10.64 -4.64
N GLU A 48 5.64 9.43 -5.01
CA GLU A 48 5.86 9.03 -6.39
C GLU A 48 5.53 7.53 -6.51
N MET A 49 4.87 7.17 -7.60
CA MET A 49 4.53 5.79 -7.95
C MET A 49 5.04 5.54 -9.36
N LEU A 50 6.18 4.86 -9.48
CA LEU A 50 6.71 4.42 -10.75
C LEU A 50 6.18 3.03 -11.04
N VAL A 51 5.47 2.90 -12.16
CA VAL A 51 4.90 1.64 -12.64
C VAL A 51 5.42 1.43 -14.05
N GLN A 52 6.05 0.29 -14.31
CA GLN A 52 6.65 -0.09 -15.59
C GLN A 52 5.83 -1.15 -16.29
#